data_AF-R6HQ82-F1
#
_entry.id   AF-R6HQ82-F1
#
_cell.length_a   1.000
_cell.length_b   1.000
_cell.length_c   1.000
_cell.angle_alpha   90.00
_cell.angle_beta   90.00
_cell.angle_gamma   90.00
#
_symmetry.space_group_name_H-M   'P 1'
#
loop_
_entity.id
_entity.type
_entity.pdbx_description
1 polymer ?
#
loop_
_entity_poly.entity_id
_entity_poly.type
_entity_poly.pdbx_seq_one_letter_code
_entity_poly.pdbx_strand_id
1 'polypeptide(L)'
;MAKTALIIQCDIVAKKCVGYACMKSFETRTGKFAGLEEGVNYLSTTCGGCCGMGVAAKLEDLNRKLKRWGDSKDDVTVYLASCIVSDNYHNPPCPHKEYIKEIVERKGYKFISGTYISKTAQKKREAGIYKPLE
;
A
#
# COMPACT_ATOMS: atom_id res chain seq x y z
N MET A 1 -13.17 -16.98 6.10
CA MET A 1 -11.79 -16.91 5.59
C MET A 1 -11.21 -15.57 6.01
N ALA A 2 -9.92 -15.51 6.32
CA ALA A 2 -9.30 -14.31 6.89
C ALA A 2 -8.95 -13.32 5.76
N LYS A 3 -9.52 -12.11 5.82
CA LYS A 3 -9.18 -11.03 4.88
C LYS A 3 -7.75 -10.54 5.14
N THR A 4 -7.03 -10.13 4.09
CA THR A 4 -5.65 -9.65 4.20
C THR A 4 -5.50 -8.28 3.55
N ALA A 5 -4.90 -7.33 4.28
CA ALA A 5 -4.39 -6.09 3.73
C ALA A 5 -2.92 -6.27 3.33
N LEU A 6 -2.63 -6.25 2.03
CA LEU A 6 -1.26 -6.25 1.50
C LEU A 6 -0.80 -4.81 1.28
N ILE A 7 0.17 -4.34 2.04
CA ILE A 7 0.75 -3.02 1.89
C ILE A 7 2.00 -3.11 1.00
N ILE A 8 2.00 -2.43 -0.14
CA ILE A 8 3.16 -2.29 -1.03
C ILE A 8 3.81 -0.93 -0.79
N GLN A 9 5.07 -0.95 -0.36
CA GLN A 9 5.88 0.24 -0.10
C GLN A 9 6.88 0.54 -1.22
N CYS A 10 7.32 1.79 -1.36
CA CYS A 10 8.43 2.11 -2.27
C CYS A 10 9.72 1.45 -1.76
N ASP A 11 10.41 0.71 -2.63
CA ASP A 11 11.64 0.00 -2.30
C ASP A 11 12.78 0.94 -1.85
N ILE A 12 12.89 2.09 -2.51
CA ILE A 12 13.88 3.13 -2.14
C ILE A 12 13.58 3.71 -0.75
N VAL A 13 12.31 3.97 -0.44
CA VAL A 13 11.91 4.51 0.86
C VAL A 13 12.04 3.45 1.95
N ALA A 14 11.79 2.17 1.65
CA ALA A 14 11.91 1.06 2.60
C ALA A 14 13.35 0.86 3.11
N LYS A 15 14.38 1.33 2.38
CA LYS A 15 15.77 1.36 2.87
C LYS A 15 15.97 2.20 4.13
N LYS A 16 15.07 3.15 4.41
CA LYS A 16 15.09 4.03 5.60
C LYS A 16 13.82 3.99 6.45
N CYS A 17 12.71 3.55 5.87
CA CYS A 17 11.40 3.51 6.51
C CYS A 17 11.00 2.07 6.80
N VAL A 18 10.90 1.72 8.08
CA VAL A 18 10.50 0.38 8.54
C VAL A 18 8.99 0.12 8.46
N GLY A 19 8.19 1.09 7.99
CA GLY A 19 6.74 0.93 7.82
C GLY A 19 5.90 1.05 9.10
N TYR A 20 6.50 1.40 10.24
CA TYR A 20 5.81 1.47 11.54
C TYR A 20 4.53 2.33 11.53
N ALA A 21 4.56 3.51 10.89
CA ALA A 21 3.37 4.36 10.83
C ALA A 21 2.22 3.74 10.00
N CYS A 22 2.54 2.97 8.95
CA CYS A 22 1.54 2.24 8.18
C CYS A 22 0.92 1.13 9.02
N MET A 23 1.74 0.34 9.72
CA MET A 23 1.30 -0.70 10.65
C MET A 23 0.44 -0.11 11.77
N LYS A 24 0.89 0.97 12.41
CA LYS A 24 0.14 1.62 13.49
C LYS A 24 -1.22 2.12 13.01
N SER A 25 -1.27 2.72 11.81
CA SER A 25 -2.53 3.17 11.22
C SER A 25 -3.49 2.02 10.93
N PHE A 26 -2.94 0.88 10.53
CA PHE A 26 -3.70 -0.35 10.34
C PHE A 26 -4.26 -0.87 11.66
N GLU A 27 -3.44 -0.99 12.71
CA GLU A 27 -3.87 -1.44 14.04
C GLU A 27 -4.97 -0.55 14.63
N THR A 28 -4.80 0.77 14.52
CA THR A 28 -5.76 1.72 15.09
C THR A 28 -6.94 2.04 14.14
N ARG A 29 -7.01 1.37 12.98
CA ARG A 29 -8.06 1.56 11.97
C ARG A 29 -8.24 3.03 11.56
N THR A 30 -7.12 3.71 11.33
CA THR A 30 -7.08 5.13 10.94
C THR A 30 -6.57 5.33 9.51
N GLY A 31 -6.75 6.55 8.98
CA GLY A 31 -6.33 6.87 7.62
C GLY A 31 -7.10 6.08 6.58
N LYS A 32 -6.41 5.49 5.61
CA LYS A 32 -7.04 4.67 4.56
C LYS A 32 -7.47 3.27 5.03
N PHE A 33 -7.25 2.93 6.30
CA PHE A 33 -7.71 1.68 6.92
C PHE A 33 -9.02 1.84 7.73
N ALA A 34 -9.61 3.03 7.74
CA ALA A 34 -10.89 3.26 8.42
C ALA A 34 -11.99 2.35 7.82
N GLY A 35 -12.76 1.70 8.70
CA GLY A 35 -13.83 0.78 8.30
C GLY A 35 -13.38 -0.66 8.00
N LEU A 36 -12.10 -0.99 8.15
CA LEU A 36 -11.67 -2.40 8.11
C LEU A 36 -12.23 -3.17 9.31
N GLU A 37 -12.79 -4.34 9.03
CA GLU A 37 -13.29 -5.29 10.02
C GLU A 37 -12.17 -5.79 10.97
N GLU A 38 -12.57 -6.34 12.11
CA GLU A 38 -11.67 -7.09 12.97
C GLU A 38 -11.21 -8.40 12.29
N GLY A 39 -10.05 -8.90 12.68
CA GLY A 39 -9.49 -10.14 12.12
C GLY A 39 -8.87 -10.03 10.71
N VAL A 40 -8.83 -8.82 10.11
CA VAL A 40 -8.03 -8.58 8.90
C VAL A 40 -6.54 -8.72 9.23
N ASN A 41 -5.81 -9.50 8.44
CA ASN A 41 -4.37 -9.70 8.57
C ASN A 41 -3.57 -8.56 7.92
N TYR A 42 -2.39 -8.28 8.46
CA TYR A 42 -1.43 -7.34 7.89
C TYR A 42 -0.30 -8.10 7.19
N LEU A 43 -0.07 -7.79 5.91
CA LEU A 43 1.11 -8.24 5.17
C LEU A 43 1.75 -7.04 4.49
N SER A 44 3.08 -6.99 4.44
CA SER A 44 3.78 -5.90 3.74
C SER A 44 4.92 -6.39 2.87
N THR A 45 5.15 -5.68 1.78
CA THR A 45 6.30 -5.88 0.87
C THR A 45 6.62 -4.56 0.16
N THR A 46 7.68 -4.55 -0.66
CA THR A 46 8.06 -3.38 -1.46
C THR A 46 7.60 -3.50 -2.93
N CYS A 47 7.69 -2.42 -3.71
CA CYS A 47 7.45 -2.45 -5.16
C CYS A 47 8.52 -3.23 -5.96
N GLY A 48 9.60 -3.68 -5.30
CA GLY A 48 10.66 -4.47 -5.92
C GLY A 48 11.58 -3.66 -6.84
N GLY A 49 11.79 -2.38 -6.52
CA GLY A 49 12.67 -1.47 -7.27
C GLY A 49 11.93 -0.50 -8.18
N CYS A 50 12.67 0.40 -8.83
CA CYS A 50 12.14 1.32 -9.84
C CYS A 50 12.15 0.61 -11.21
N CYS A 51 11.07 0.56 -11.98
CA CYS A 51 9.81 1.33 -11.92
C CYS A 51 8.62 0.65 -11.21
N GLY A 52 8.85 -0.37 -10.38
CA GLY A 52 7.80 -1.14 -9.69
C GLY A 52 7.41 -2.43 -10.39
N MET A 53 8.15 -2.84 -11.42
CA MET A 53 7.91 -4.07 -12.19
C MET A 53 7.93 -5.34 -11.32
N GLY A 54 8.67 -5.31 -10.20
CA GLY A 54 8.73 -6.41 -9.24
C GLY A 54 7.39 -6.73 -8.56
N VAL A 55 6.41 -5.82 -8.61
CA VAL A 55 5.06 -6.06 -8.08
C VAL A 55 4.39 -7.27 -8.75
N ALA A 56 4.56 -7.45 -10.07
CA ALA A 56 3.93 -8.56 -10.78
C ALA A 56 4.38 -9.93 -10.24
N ALA A 57 5.69 -10.14 -10.10
CA ALA A 57 6.25 -11.39 -9.60
C ALA A 57 5.86 -11.64 -8.13
N LYS A 58 5.81 -10.60 -7.30
CA LYS A 58 5.39 -10.71 -5.89
C LYS A 58 3.92 -11.09 -5.76
N LEU A 59 3.04 -10.53 -6.59
CA LEU A 59 1.62 -10.88 -6.60
C LEU A 59 1.37 -12.31 -7.14
N GLU A 60 2.20 -12.79 -8.07
CA GLU A 60 2.17 -14.18 -8.52
C GLU A 60 2.63 -15.15 -7.43
N ASP A 61 3.72 -14.84 -6.74
CA ASP A 61 4.20 -15.62 -5.60
C ASP A 61 3.16 -15.66 -4.47
N LEU A 62 2.52 -14.53 -4.16
CA LEU A 62 1.42 -14.47 -3.21
C LEU A 62 0.26 -15.36 -3.65
N ASN A 63 -0.21 -15.25 -4.88
CA ASN A 63 -1.32 -16.07 -5.39
C ASN A 63 -1.02 -17.57 -5.29
N ARG A 64 0.22 -17.97 -5.62
CA ARG A 64 0.68 -19.36 -5.47
C ARG A 64 0.62 -19.83 -4.01
N LYS A 65 0.99 -18.96 -3.06
CA LYS A 65 0.93 -19.25 -1.63
C LYS A 65 -0.52 -19.32 -1.14
N LEU A 66 -1.38 -18.38 -1.50
CA LEU A 66 -2.81 -18.39 -1.14
C LEU A 66 -3.46 -19.72 -1.56
N LYS A 67 -3.28 -20.11 -2.83
CA LYS A 67 -3.78 -21.40 -3.35
C LYS A 67 -3.26 -22.61 -2.57
N ARG A 68 -1.99 -22.61 -2.17
CA ARG A 68 -1.39 -23.70 -1.38
C ARG A 68 -2.06 -23.87 -0.02
N TRP A 69 -2.52 -22.78 0.59
CA TRP A 69 -3.17 -22.78 1.91
C TRP A 69 -4.71 -22.76 1.84
N GLY A 70 -5.29 -22.79 0.63
CA GLY A 70 -6.74 -22.77 0.44
C GLY A 70 -7.39 -21.39 0.55
N ASP A 71 -6.60 -20.32 0.53
CA ASP A 71 -7.09 -18.93 0.56
C ASP A 71 -7.40 -18.40 -0.85
N SER A 72 -8.28 -17.38 -0.94
CA SER A 72 -8.60 -16.69 -2.19
C SER A 72 -7.88 -15.36 -2.32
N LYS A 73 -7.50 -15.02 -3.56
CA LYS A 73 -7.06 -13.66 -3.91
C LYS A 73 -8.14 -12.61 -3.64
N ASP A 74 -9.42 -12.99 -3.65
CA ASP A 74 -10.55 -12.08 -3.46
C ASP A 74 -10.65 -11.57 -2.01
N ASP A 75 -10.00 -12.27 -1.09
CA ASP A 75 -9.84 -11.89 0.33
C ASP A 75 -8.65 -10.94 0.55
N VAL A 76 -7.85 -10.66 -0.49
CA VAL A 76 -6.71 -9.75 -0.41
C VAL A 76 -7.06 -8.40 -1.01
N THR A 77 -6.85 -7.35 -0.21
CA THR A 77 -6.88 -5.95 -0.68
C THR A 77 -5.47 -5.38 -0.66
N VAL A 78 -5.02 -4.89 -1.81
CA VAL A 78 -3.71 -4.29 -2.00
C VAL A 78 -3.79 -2.79 -1.74
N TYR A 79 -2.96 -2.32 -0.82
CA TYR A 79 -2.77 -0.91 -0.51
C TYR A 79 -1.42 -0.46 -1.05
N LEU A 80 -1.39 0.57 -1.90
CA LEU A 80 -0.13 1.26 -2.18
C LEU A 80 0.12 2.25 -1.05
N ALA A 81 1.25 2.08 -0.36
CA ALA A 81 1.58 2.90 0.80
C ALA A 81 1.66 4.39 0.45
N SER A 82 1.45 5.25 1.44
CA SER A 82 1.50 6.71 1.27
C SER A 82 2.81 7.21 0.67
N CYS A 83 3.93 6.47 0.82
CA CYS A 83 5.21 6.79 0.19
C CYS A 83 5.24 6.60 -1.33
N ILE A 84 4.27 5.89 -1.91
CA ILE A 84 4.10 5.74 -3.36
C ILE A 84 3.10 6.77 -3.89
N VAL A 85 1.97 6.98 -3.21
CA VAL A 85 0.83 7.66 -3.83
C VAL A 85 0.68 9.14 -3.47
N SER A 86 1.36 9.61 -2.41
CA SER A 86 1.09 10.93 -1.84
C SER A 86 2.36 11.70 -1.51
N ASP A 87 2.30 13.04 -1.60
CA ASP A 87 3.36 13.91 -1.09
C ASP A 87 3.60 13.64 0.40
N ASN A 88 4.86 13.44 0.78
CA ASN A 88 5.22 13.16 2.16
C ASN A 88 6.59 13.78 2.49
N TYR A 89 7.11 13.44 3.66
CA TYR A 89 8.42 13.92 4.10
C TYR A 89 9.57 13.35 3.25
N HIS A 90 9.42 12.12 2.75
CA HIS A 90 10.50 11.46 2.03
C HIS A 90 10.65 11.97 0.61
N ASN A 91 9.55 12.01 -0.15
CA ASN A 91 9.53 12.31 -1.58
C ASN A 91 8.13 12.78 -2.03
N PRO A 92 8.00 13.43 -3.21
CA PRO A 92 6.72 13.51 -3.92
C PRO A 92 6.17 12.11 -4.29
N PRO A 93 4.91 12.00 -4.76
CA PRO A 93 4.35 10.74 -5.26
C PRO A 93 5.26 10.09 -6.30
N CYS A 94 5.29 8.76 -6.31
CA CYS A 94 6.02 7.99 -7.29
C CYS A 94 5.48 8.31 -8.70
N PRO A 95 6.37 8.63 -9.67
CA PRO A 95 5.94 8.89 -11.04
C PRO A 95 5.36 7.64 -11.73
N HIS A 96 5.62 6.44 -11.20
CA HIS A 96 5.13 5.17 -11.73
C HIS A 96 3.93 4.60 -10.96
N LYS A 97 3.27 5.39 -10.10
CA LYS A 97 2.14 4.90 -9.28
C LYS A 97 1.01 4.30 -10.13
N GLU A 98 0.69 4.90 -11.28
CA GLU A 98 -0.35 4.40 -12.19
C GLU A 98 0.06 3.08 -12.85
N TYR A 99 1.32 2.97 -13.28
CA TYR A 99 1.85 1.72 -13.81
C TYR A 99 1.79 0.58 -12.77
N ILE A 100 2.12 0.88 -11.51
CA ILE A 100 2.01 -0.10 -10.42
C ILE A 100 0.55 -0.49 -10.19
N LYS A 101 -0.37 0.47 -10.19
CA LYS A 101 -1.81 0.23 -10.06
C LYS A 101 -2.32 -0.69 -11.17
N GLU A 102 -1.96 -0.41 -12.42
CA GLU A 102 -2.33 -1.26 -13.56
C GLU A 102 -1.84 -2.70 -13.40
N ILE A 103 -0.63 -2.91 -12.86
CA ILE A 103 -0.12 -4.27 -12.57
C ILE A 103 -1.04 -4.97 -11.56
N VAL A 104 -1.42 -4.29 -10.47
CA VAL A 104 -2.31 -4.85 -9.43
C VAL A 104 -3.67 -5.24 -10.03
N GLU A 105 -4.26 -4.34 -10.81
CA GLU A 105 -5.56 -4.55 -11.46
C GLU A 105 -5.51 -5.69 -12.49
N ARG A 106 -4.47 -5.75 -13.34
CA ARG A 106 -4.27 -6.85 -14.30
C ARG A 106 -4.07 -8.20 -13.63
N LYS A 107 -3.50 -8.24 -12.42
CA LYS A 107 -3.41 -9.48 -11.61
C LYS A 107 -4.73 -9.81 -10.90
N GLY A 108 -5.72 -8.92 -10.96
CA GLY A 108 -7.09 -9.14 -10.48
C GLY A 108 -7.21 -9.10 -8.96
N TYR A 109 -6.46 -8.21 -8.31
CA TYR A 109 -6.57 -7.91 -6.87
C TYR A 109 -7.39 -6.64 -6.63
N LYS A 110 -8.07 -6.57 -5.48
CA LYS A 110 -8.68 -5.32 -5.00
C LYS A 110 -7.59 -4.30 -4.66
N PHE A 111 -7.86 -3.03 -4.90
CA PHE A 111 -6.87 -1.95 -4.79
C PHE A 111 -7.39 -0.76 -3.98
N ILE A 112 -6.55 -0.21 -3.11
CA ILE A 112 -6.77 1.06 -2.40
C ILE A 112 -5.51 1.93 -2.47
N SER A 113 -5.68 3.23 -2.74
CA SER A 113 -4.60 4.20 -2.76
C SER A 113 -4.36 4.78 -1.36
N GLY A 114 -3.14 4.59 -0.85
CA GLY A 114 -2.65 5.18 0.39
C GLY A 114 -2.81 4.30 1.63
N THR A 115 -2.13 4.70 2.71
CA THR A 115 -2.20 4.02 4.01
C THR A 115 -2.28 5.06 5.14
N TYR A 116 -1.13 5.43 5.69
CA TYR A 116 -0.98 6.40 6.77
C TYR A 116 -1.18 7.83 6.27
N ILE A 117 -1.99 8.62 6.97
CA ILE A 117 -2.16 10.05 6.73
C ILE A 117 -1.40 10.82 7.81
N SER A 118 -0.29 11.45 7.41
CA SER A 118 0.53 12.26 8.34
C SER A 118 -0.14 13.59 8.65
N LYS A 119 -0.28 13.92 9.94
CA LYS A 119 -0.78 15.24 10.40
C LYS A 119 0.06 16.38 9.84
N THR A 120 1.39 16.23 9.79
CA THR A 120 2.29 17.26 9.27
C THR A 120 2.14 17.43 7.76
N ALA A 121 2.02 16.33 7.02
CA ALA A 121 1.75 16.42 5.58
C ALA A 121 0.35 16.98 5.30
N GLN A 122 -0.63 16.70 6.16
CA GLN A 122 -1.99 17.22 6.06
C GLN A 122 -2.01 18.76 6.22
N LYS A 123 -1.30 19.31 7.21
CA LYS A 123 -1.14 20.78 7.34
C LYS A 123 -0.55 21.42 6.08
N LYS A 124 0.42 20.76 5.44
CA LYS A 124 1.00 21.24 4.17
C LYS A 124 0.00 21.18 3.01
N ARG A 125 -0.93 20.21 3.00
CA ARG A 125 -2.03 20.15 2.02
C ARG A 125 -3.04 21.27 2.23
N GLU A 126 -3.42 21.51 3.48
CA GLU A 126 -4.33 22.60 3.87
C GLU A 126 -3.75 23.97 3.50
N ALA A 127 -2.42 24.11 3.57
CA ALA A 127 -1.69 25.30 3.11
C ALA A 127 -1.46 25.35 1.58
N GLY A 128 -1.95 24.39 0.79
CA GLY A 128 -1.80 24.33 -0.66
C GLY A 128 -0.40 23.96 -1.17
N ILE A 129 0.51 23.55 -0.30
CA ILE A 129 1.89 23.17 -0.65
C ILE A 129 1.94 21.76 -1.26
N TYR A 130 1.17 20.83 -0.70
CA TYR A 130 1.07 19.44 -1.15
C TYR A 130 -0.25 19.20 -1.85
N LYS A 131 -0.25 18.25 -2.80
CA LYS A 131 -1.49 17.89 -3.50
C LYS A 131 -2.50 17.24 -2.54
N PRO A 132 -3.82 17.44 -2.77
CA PRO A 132 -4.87 16.69 -2.09
C PRO A 132 -4.63 15.18 -2.20
N LEU A 133 -5.09 14.43 -1.20
CA LEU A 133 -5.06 12.97 -1.28
C LEU A 133 -6.09 12.49 -2.31
N GLU A 134 -5.65 11.59 -3.18
CA GLU A 134 -6.52 10.78 -4.05
C GLU A 134 -7.24 9.68 -3.25
#